data_AF-A0A6B3D004-F1
#
_entry.id   AF-A0A6B3D004-F1
#
_cell.length_a   1.000
_cell.length_b   1.000
_cell.length_c   1.000
_cell.angle_alpha   90.00
_cell.angle_beta   90.00
_cell.angle_gamma   90.00
#
_symmetry.space_group_name_H-M   'P 1'
#
loop_
_entity.id
_entity.type
_entity.pdbx_description
1 polymer ?
#
loop_
_entity_poly.entity_id
_entity_poly.type
_entity_poly.pdbx_seq_one_letter_code
_entity_poly.pdbx_strand_id
1 'polypeptide(L)'
;MATPRQDPVVWGSPDTPGPVSASDLQSLDRDGFLAIDQLIAPEEVAEYQRELERLTTDPAIRADERSIVEPQSKEIRSVFEVHKISEVF
;
A
#
# COMPACT_ATOMS: atom_id res chain seq x y z
N MET A 1 -29.37 2.56 9.02
CA MET A 1 -28.98 3.65 8.10
C MET A 1 -27.48 3.86 8.24
N ALA A 2 -26.74 4.07 7.17
CA ALA A 2 -25.34 4.47 7.25
C ALA A 2 -25.26 5.95 7.66
N THR A 3 -24.31 6.29 8.52
CA THR A 3 -24.04 7.69 8.88
C THR A 3 -23.44 8.41 7.66
N PRO A 4 -23.95 9.59 7.26
CA PRO A 4 -23.39 10.34 6.14
C PRO A 4 -21.94 10.77 6.41
N ARG A 5 -21.09 10.67 5.38
CA ARG A 5 -19.71 11.19 5.42
C ARG A 5 -19.73 12.71 5.47
N GLN A 6 -18.87 13.30 6.31
CA GLN A 6 -18.81 14.76 6.52
C GLN A 6 -17.66 15.44 5.78
N ASP A 7 -16.64 14.68 5.38
CA ASP A 7 -15.46 15.16 4.67
C ASP A 7 -15.54 14.86 3.16
N PRO A 8 -14.84 15.61 2.28
CA PRO A 8 -14.73 15.32 0.84
C PRO A 8 -13.77 14.15 0.56
N VAL A 9 -13.87 13.48 -0.61
CA VAL A 9 -12.93 12.36 -0.94
C VAL A 9 -11.66 13.00 -1.48
N VAL A 10 -11.84 13.88 -2.46
CA VAL A 10 -10.77 14.65 -3.07
C VAL A 10 -10.70 16.03 -2.42
N TRP A 11 -9.54 16.36 -1.84
CA TRP A 11 -9.31 17.62 -1.12
C TRP A 11 -8.74 18.76 -2.00
N GLY A 12 -8.65 18.55 -3.31
CA GLY A 12 -8.22 19.54 -4.30
C GLY A 12 -9.36 20.00 -5.21
N SER A 13 -9.16 21.12 -5.91
CA SER A 13 -10.09 21.58 -6.93
C SER A 13 -9.84 20.86 -8.27
N PRO A 14 -10.85 20.63 -9.14
CA PRO A 14 -10.67 19.94 -10.42
C PRO A 14 -9.64 20.57 -11.37
N ASP A 15 -9.36 21.86 -11.21
CA ASP A 15 -8.37 22.64 -11.96
C ASP A 15 -6.99 22.70 -11.29
N THR A 16 -6.82 22.05 -10.13
CA THR A 16 -5.53 21.99 -9.43
C THR A 16 -4.53 21.18 -10.26
N PRO A 17 -3.37 21.76 -10.65
CA PRO A 17 -2.35 21.01 -11.36
C PRO A 17 -1.85 19.82 -10.53
N GLY A 18 -1.75 18.64 -11.15
CA GLY A 18 -1.33 17.43 -10.46
C GLY A 18 -1.06 16.26 -11.41
N PRO A 19 -0.51 15.15 -10.88
CA PRO A 19 -0.13 13.98 -11.68
C PRO A 19 -1.33 13.10 -12.09
N VAL A 20 -2.50 13.30 -11.47
CA VAL A 20 -3.72 12.51 -11.71
C VAL A 20 -4.68 13.31 -12.58
N SER A 21 -5.30 12.67 -13.58
CA SER A 21 -6.23 13.33 -14.48
C SER A 21 -7.54 13.72 -13.78
N ALA A 22 -8.24 14.74 -14.30
CA ALA A 22 -9.53 15.15 -13.74
C ALA A 22 -10.59 14.03 -13.79
N SER A 23 -10.57 13.19 -14.83
CA SER A 23 -11.48 12.03 -14.93
C SER A 23 -11.17 10.95 -13.90
N ASP A 24 -9.90 10.73 -13.57
CA ASP A 24 -9.49 9.76 -12.56
C ASP A 24 -9.84 10.26 -11.16
N LEU A 25 -9.67 11.56 -10.88
CA LEU A 25 -10.11 12.18 -9.63
C LEU A 25 -11.63 12.07 -9.45
N GLN A 26 -12.42 12.26 -10.51
CA GLN A 26 -13.88 12.06 -10.46
C GLN A 26 -14.26 10.60 -10.20
N SER A 27 -13.50 9.65 -10.76
CA SER A 27 -13.72 8.22 -10.51
C SER A 27 -13.36 7.85 -9.07
N LEU A 28 -12.25 8.37 -8.54
CA LEU A 28 -11.87 8.21 -7.13
C LEU A 28 -12.93 8.78 -6.17
N ASP A 29 -13.47 9.97 -6.45
CA ASP A 29 -14.51 10.59 -5.60
C ASP A 29 -15.81 9.79 -5.58
N ARG A 30 -16.22 9.23 -6.72
CA ARG A 30 -17.43 8.41 -6.85
C ARG A 30 -17.26 7.01 -6.27
N ASP A 31 -16.14 6.34 -6.61
CA ASP A 31 -15.94 4.90 -6.40
C ASP A 31 -15.12 4.60 -5.14
N GLY A 32 -14.37 5.58 -4.62
CA GLY A 32 -13.55 5.46 -3.41
C GLY A 32 -12.20 4.77 -3.61
N PHE A 33 -11.84 4.42 -4.85
CA PHE A 33 -10.54 3.88 -5.23
C PHE A 33 -10.16 4.31 -6.65
N LEU A 34 -8.86 4.19 -6.99
CA LEU A 34 -8.34 4.38 -8.33
C LEU A 34 -7.36 3.25 -8.64
N ALA A 35 -7.58 2.53 -9.73
CA ALA A 35 -6.66 1.51 -10.22
C ALA A 35 -5.75 2.14 -11.28
N ILE A 36 -4.45 1.90 -11.18
CA ILE A 36 -3.44 2.36 -12.15
C ILE A 36 -2.73 1.11 -12.69
N ASP A 37 -2.89 0.85 -13.99
CA ASP A 37 -2.43 -0.40 -14.61
C ASP A 37 -0.90 -0.59 -14.48
N GLN A 38 -0.13 0.46 -14.73
CA GLN A 38 1.33 0.42 -14.69
C GLN A 38 1.88 1.62 -13.92
N LEU A 39 1.79 1.56 -12.58
CA LEU A 39 2.36 2.58 -11.71
C LEU A 39 3.90 2.48 -11.62
N ILE A 40 4.43 1.25 -11.69
CA ILE A 40 5.86 0.93 -11.61
C ILE A 40 6.26 0.02 -12.77
N ALA A 41 7.54 0.02 -13.10
CA ALA A 41 8.12 -0.81 -14.15
C ALA A 41 8.18 -2.29 -13.74
N PRO A 42 8.16 -3.24 -14.70
CA PRO A 42 8.28 -4.67 -14.40
C PRO A 42 9.54 -5.03 -13.58
N GLU A 43 10.64 -4.31 -13.78
CA GLU A 43 11.89 -4.51 -13.04
C GLU A 43 11.75 -4.10 -11.57
N GLU A 44 11.03 -3.00 -11.29
CA GLU A 44 10.72 -2.55 -9.93
C GLU A 44 9.80 -3.55 -9.22
N VAL A 45 8.82 -4.13 -9.92
CA VAL A 45 7.98 -5.22 -9.38
C VAL A 45 8.84 -6.40 -8.91
N ALA A 46 9.82 -6.81 -9.72
CA ALA A 46 10.71 -7.91 -9.37
C ALA A 46 11.67 -7.56 -8.21
N GLU A 47 12.03 -6.29 -8.04
CA GLU A 47 12.77 -5.81 -6.87
C GLU A 47 11.95 -5.89 -5.59
N TYR A 48 10.73 -5.36 -5.60
CA TYR A 48 9.84 -5.40 -4.44
C TYR A 48 9.42 -6.81 -4.03
N GLN A 49 9.25 -7.73 -4.99
CA GLN A 49 8.97 -9.13 -4.68
C GLN A 49 10.14 -9.80 -3.94
N ARG A 50 11.38 -9.55 -4.37
CA ARG A 50 12.57 -10.10 -3.70
C ARG A 50 12.73 -9.56 -2.29
N GLU A 51 12.45 -8.27 -2.08
CA GLU A 51 12.50 -7.70 -0.73
C GLU A 51 11.39 -8.27 0.16
N LEU A 52 10.18 -8.43 -0.37
CA LEU A 52 9.07 -9.05 0.36
C LEU A 52 9.43 -10.49 0.79
N GLU A 53 10.02 -11.27 -0.10
CA GLU A 53 10.49 -12.63 0.22
C GLU A 53 11.59 -12.62 1.27
N ARG A 54 12.57 -11.71 1.17
CA ARG A 54 13.62 -11.53 2.18
C ARG A 54 13.02 -11.24 3.55
N LEU A 55 12.14 -10.24 3.65
CA LEU A 55 11.52 -9.85 4.92
C LEU A 55 10.66 -10.96 5.52
N THR A 56 9.90 -11.69 4.70
CA THR A 56 8.96 -12.71 5.19
C THR A 56 9.65 -14.03 5.58
N THR A 57 10.88 -14.27 5.12
CA THR A 57 11.67 -15.47 5.44
C THR A 57 12.77 -15.22 6.49
N ASP A 58 13.08 -13.96 6.79
CA ASP A 58 14.12 -13.59 7.74
C ASP A 58 13.70 -13.92 9.20
N PRO A 59 14.44 -14.81 9.91
CA PRO A 59 14.14 -15.15 11.30
C PRO A 59 14.22 -13.97 12.26
N ALA A 60 15.05 -12.95 11.97
CA ALA A 60 15.15 -11.75 12.79
C ALA A 60 13.89 -10.89 12.64
N ILE A 61 13.36 -10.76 11.42
CA ILE A 61 12.07 -10.09 11.18
C ILE A 61 10.94 -10.86 11.84
N ARG A 62 10.92 -12.19 11.78
CA ARG A 62 9.91 -13.01 12.46
C ARG A 62 9.89 -12.81 13.98
N ALA A 63 11.04 -12.52 14.58
CA ALA A 63 11.18 -12.28 16.02
C ALA A 63 10.90 -10.82 16.43
N ASP A 64 10.77 -9.90 15.46
CA ASP A 64 10.48 -8.49 15.69
C ASP A 64 9.00 -8.28 16.09
N GLU A 65 8.75 -7.32 16.97
CA GLU A 65 7.39 -6.98 17.44
C GLU A 65 6.45 -6.47 16.34
N ARG A 66 7.02 -5.99 15.22
CA ARG A 66 6.28 -5.56 14.04
C ARG A 66 5.69 -6.71 13.24
N SER A 67 6.10 -7.94 13.53
CA SER A 67 5.66 -9.12 12.77
C SER A 67 4.48 -9.82 13.44
N ILE A 68 3.41 -10.01 12.65
CA ILE A 68 2.29 -10.86 13.03
C ILE A 68 2.54 -12.25 12.46
N VAL A 69 2.82 -13.20 13.36
CA VAL A 69 3.16 -14.58 13.02
C VAL A 69 1.96 -15.49 13.27
N GLU A 70 1.64 -16.32 12.29
CA GLU A 70 0.57 -17.32 12.45
C GLU A 70 0.96 -18.36 13.52
N PRO A 71 0.10 -18.60 14.54
CA PRO A 71 0.49 -19.40 15.69
C PRO A 71 0.87 -20.85 15.37
N GLN A 72 0.27 -21.45 14.34
CA GLN A 72 0.45 -22.86 13.99
C GLN A 72 1.61 -23.07 13.03
N SER A 73 1.59 -22.42 11.86
CA SER A 73 2.59 -22.56 10.80
C SER A 73 3.91 -21.86 11.12
N LYS A 74 3.86 -20.85 12.01
CA LYS A 74 4.97 -19.92 12.30
C LYS A 74 5.39 -19.08 11.09
N GLU A 75 4.50 -18.94 10.11
CA GLU A 75 4.66 -18.05 8.95
C GLU A 75 4.34 -16.60 9.34
N ILE A 76 5.08 -15.66 8.74
CA ILE A 76 4.79 -14.23 8.86
C ILE A 76 3.57 -13.92 7.97
N ARG A 77 2.54 -13.30 8.56
CA ARG A 77 1.30 -12.88 7.87
C ARG A 77 1.26 -11.40 7.57
N SER A 78 1.89 -10.59 8.41
CA SER A 78 2.02 -9.15 8.22
C SER A 78 3.29 -8.66 8.90
N VAL A 79 3.94 -7.67 8.28
CA VAL A 79 5.04 -6.92 8.87
C VAL A 79 4.61 -5.45 8.87
N PHE A 80 4.61 -4.83 10.04
CA PHE A 80 4.26 -3.43 10.21
C PHE A 80 5.50 -2.53 10.10
N GLU A 81 5.28 -1.25 9.82
CA GLU A 81 6.34 -0.23 9.70
C GLU A 81 7.48 -0.60 8.73
N VAL A 82 7.17 -1.29 7.62
CA VAL A 82 8.18 -1.75 6.64
C VAL A 82 9.10 -0.62 6.15
N HIS A 83 8.55 0.58 5.95
CA HIS A 83 9.27 1.80 5.56
C HIS A 83 10.32 2.31 6.59
N LYS A 84 10.37 1.72 7.80
CA LYS A 84 11.38 2.03 8.82
C LYS A 84 12.49 0.99 8.90
N ILE A 85 12.27 -0.19 8.34
CA ILE A 85 13.14 -1.37 8.51
C ILE A 85 13.65 -1.92 7.17
N SER A 86 13.16 -1.40 6.06
CA SER A 86 13.62 -1.69 4.71
C SER A 86 13.85 -0.38 3.98
N GLU A 87 15.01 -0.22 3.33
CA GLU A 87 15.30 0.94 2.47
C GLU A 87 14.69 0.81 1.07
N VAL A 88 14.17 -0.38 0.73
CA VAL A 88 13.56 -0.66 -0.56
C VAL A 88 12.12 -0.14 -0.61
N PHE A 89 11.40 -0.14 0.52
CA PHE A 89 10.02 0.37 0.65
C PHE A 89 9.99 1.79 1.23
#